data_AF-A0A1M6X8Y6-F1
#
_entry.id   AF-A0A1M6X8Y6-F1
#
_cell.length_a   1.000
_cell.length_b   1.000
_cell.length_c   1.000
_cell.angle_alpha   90.00
_cell.angle_beta   90.00
_cell.angle_gamma   90.00
#
_symmetry.space_group_name_H-M   'P 1'
#
loop_
_entity.id
_entity.type
_entity.pdbx_description
1 polymer ?
#
loop_
_entity_poly.entity_id
_entity_poly.type
_entity_poly.pdbx_seq_one_letter_code
_entity_poly.pdbx_strand_id
1 'polypeptide(L)'
;MGGLGHIHYLFVRDVIVSKDQETGETIEVDNGLKFIGKCREQVNGSGRLIAGVDGSMITFNSVIHLNKNTGPIEVGKEVIISNDLEGNAVRIKGIVLRFSQGLLHNRLWV
;
A
#
# COMPACT_ATOMS: atom_id res chain seq x y z
N MET A 1 7.89 -20.00 14.36
CA MET A 1 9.02 -19.08 14.05
C MET A 1 8.63 -18.22 12.86
N GLY A 2 7.98 -17.07 13.11
CA GLY A 2 7.64 -16.14 12.03
C GLY A 2 8.84 -15.24 11.75
N GLY A 3 9.66 -15.60 10.78
CA GLY A 3 10.82 -14.81 10.39
C GLY A 3 10.38 -13.38 10.07
N LEU A 4 11.05 -12.40 10.66
CA LEU A 4 10.95 -11.00 10.22
C LEU A 4 11.32 -11.01 8.73
N GLY A 5 10.34 -10.78 7.87
CA GLY A 5 10.48 -10.90 6.42
C GLY A 5 11.63 -10.08 5.87
N HIS A 6 12.14 -10.51 4.72
CA HIS A 6 13.16 -9.78 3.96
C HIS A 6 12.74 -8.31 3.76
N ILE A 7 13.73 -7.42 3.65
CA ILE A 7 13.45 -6.01 3.38
C ILE A 7 12.92 -5.90 1.95
N HIS A 8 11.76 -5.26 1.82
CA HIS A 8 11.11 -4.95 0.56
C HIS A 8 10.97 -3.43 0.41
N TYR A 9 10.47 -2.99 -0.74
CA TYR A 9 10.33 -1.59 -1.10
C TYR A 9 8.86 -1.30 -1.45
N LEU A 10 8.27 -0.34 -0.75
CA LEU A 10 6.89 0.09 -0.97
C LEU A 10 6.85 1.25 -1.96
N PHE A 11 5.98 1.10 -2.94
CA PHE A 11 5.61 2.12 -3.92
C PHE A 11 4.11 2.36 -3.87
N VAL A 12 3.70 3.60 -4.05
CA VAL A 12 2.30 3.98 -4.24
C VAL A 12 2.13 4.38 -5.69
N ARG A 13 1.06 3.92 -6.33
CA ARG A 13 0.69 4.36 -7.67
C ARG A 13 0.30 5.82 -7.63
N ASP A 14 1.02 6.64 -8.36
CA ASP A 14 0.76 8.06 -8.48
C ASP A 14 -0.19 8.27 -9.66
N VAL A 15 -1.31 8.92 -9.40
CA VAL A 15 -2.30 9.27 -10.43
C VAL A 15 -2.48 10.78 -10.41
N ILE A 16 -2.37 11.39 -11.58
CA ILE A 16 -2.66 12.81 -11.74
C ILE A 16 -4.06 12.95 -12.31
N VAL A 17 -4.78 13.93 -11.79
CA VAL A 17 -6.11 14.25 -12.27
C VAL A 17 -5.96 15.30 -13.37
N SER A 18 -6.27 14.92 -14.61
CA SER A 18 -6.30 15.84 -15.75
C SER A 18 -7.74 16.11 -16.16
N LYS A 19 -8.00 17.29 -16.75
CA LYS A 19 -9.28 17.58 -17.38
C LYS A 19 -9.15 17.29 -18.86
N ASP A 20 -10.01 16.42 -19.36
CA ASP A 20 -10.14 16.21 -20.79
C ASP A 20 -10.65 17.51 -21.45
N GLN A 21 -9.94 17.99 -22.47
CA GLN A 21 -10.26 19.26 -23.12
C GLN A 21 -11.45 19.15 -24.07
N GLU A 22 -11.84 17.94 -24.45
CA GLU A 22 -12.90 17.66 -25.42
C GLU A 22 -14.23 17.33 -24.74
N THR A 23 -14.22 16.50 -23.71
CA THR A 23 -15.43 16.09 -22.97
C THR A 23 -15.68 16.89 -21.69
N GLY A 24 -14.65 17.60 -21.19
CA GLY A 24 -14.69 18.29 -19.90
C GLY A 24 -14.69 17.33 -18.70
N GLU A 25 -14.53 16.03 -18.92
CA GLU A 25 -14.49 15.02 -17.87
C GLU A 25 -13.15 15.04 -17.12
N THR A 26 -13.21 14.58 -15.88
CA THR A 26 -12.03 14.43 -15.04
C THR A 26 -11.45 13.04 -15.27
N ILE A 27 -10.26 12.95 -15.86
CA ILE A 27 -9.58 11.70 -16.15
C ILE A 27 -8.40 11.47 -15.20
N GLU A 28 -8.27 10.25 -14.70
CA GLU A 28 -7.10 9.83 -13.93
C GLU A 28 -6.02 9.33 -14.90
N VAL A 29 -4.89 10.02 -14.93
CA VAL A 29 -3.73 9.65 -15.75
C VAL A 29 -2.69 9.01 -14.85
N ASP A 30 -2.21 7.84 -15.26
CA ASP A 30 -1.13 7.14 -14.59
C ASP A 30 0.16 7.96 -14.67
N ASN A 31 0.71 8.32 -13.51
CA ASN A 31 1.97 9.06 -13.39
C ASN A 31 3.11 8.17 -12.86
N GLY A 32 2.93 6.84 -12.96
CA GLY A 32 3.90 5.84 -12.54
C GLY A 32 3.89 5.56 -11.03
N LEU A 33 5.04 5.11 -10.52
CA LEU A 33 5.21 4.63 -9.16
C LEU A 33 6.03 5.62 -8.32
N LYS A 34 5.44 6.05 -7.21
CA LYS A 34 6.12 6.87 -6.21
C LYS A 34 6.72 5.98 -5.12
N PHE A 35 8.04 6.02 -4.98
CA PHE A 35 8.73 5.34 -3.90
C PHE A 35 8.40 5.96 -2.54
N ILE A 36 7.97 5.13 -1.59
CA ILE A 36 7.63 5.55 -0.23
C ILE A 36 8.75 5.21 0.76
N GLY A 37 9.30 4.01 0.66
CA GLY A 37 10.35 3.57 1.59
C GLY A 37 10.50 2.06 1.69
N LYS A 38 11.43 1.66 2.56
CA LYS A 38 11.63 0.27 2.94
C LYS A 38 10.47 -0.23 3.80
N CYS A 39 10.07 -1.47 3.59
CA CYS A 39 8.98 -2.10 4.31
C CYS A 39 9.26 -3.59 4.59
N ARG A 40 8.40 -4.20 5.40
CA ARG A 40 8.40 -5.65 5.65
C ARG A 40 6.98 -6.20 5.49
N GLU A 41 6.86 -7.29 4.77
CA GLU A 41 5.59 -8.00 4.59
C GLU A 41 5.36 -9.01 5.72
N GLN A 42 4.12 -9.08 6.18
CA GLN A 42 3.59 -10.20 6.95
C GLN A 42 2.32 -10.74 6.27
N VAL A 43 2.43 -11.91 5.64
CA VAL A 43 1.31 -12.58 4.93
C VAL A 43 0.22 -13.01 5.91
N ASN A 44 -1.04 -12.80 5.54
CA ASN A 44 -2.22 -13.28 6.26
C ASN A 44 -2.56 -14.73 5.91
N GLY A 45 -1.71 -15.68 6.30
CA GLY A 45 -1.94 -17.10 6.02
C GLY A 45 -3.15 -17.72 6.75
N SER A 46 -3.81 -16.99 7.64
CA SER A 46 -4.90 -17.48 8.49
C SER A 46 -6.28 -16.91 8.16
N GLY A 47 -6.41 -16.07 7.11
CA GLY A 47 -7.69 -15.47 6.73
C GLY A 47 -8.27 -14.51 7.77
N ARG A 48 -7.40 -13.81 8.52
CA ARG A 48 -7.85 -12.83 9.52
C ARG A 48 -8.56 -11.65 8.83
N LEU A 49 -9.50 -11.07 9.57
CA LEU A 49 -10.26 -9.90 9.16
C LEU A 49 -9.77 -8.67 9.93
N ILE A 50 -9.95 -7.50 9.33
CA ILE A 50 -9.83 -6.20 10.01
C ILE A 50 -11.14 -5.44 9.89
N ALA A 51 -11.38 -4.53 10.84
CA ALA A 51 -12.38 -3.50 10.63
C ALA A 51 -11.84 -2.46 9.62
N GLY A 52 -12.58 -2.23 8.55
CA GLY A 52 -12.38 -1.13 7.61
C GLY A 52 -12.64 0.23 8.26
N VAL A 53 -12.46 1.30 7.49
CA VAL A 53 -12.73 2.67 7.95
C VAL A 53 -14.20 2.92 8.25
N ASP A 54 -15.08 2.16 7.60
CA ASP A 54 -16.54 2.17 7.74
C ASP A 54 -17.05 1.19 8.82
N GLY A 55 -16.16 0.46 9.49
CA GLY A 55 -16.50 -0.57 10.48
C GLY A 55 -16.84 -1.93 9.88
N SER A 56 -16.86 -2.07 8.54
CA SER A 56 -17.08 -3.35 7.86
C SER A 56 -15.89 -4.30 8.08
N MET A 57 -16.16 -5.60 8.18
CA MET A 57 -15.08 -6.60 8.32
C MET A 57 -14.53 -6.97 6.94
N ILE A 58 -13.26 -6.64 6.70
CA ILE A 58 -12.60 -6.84 5.40
C ILE A 58 -11.46 -7.85 5.56
N THR A 59 -11.40 -8.83 4.65
CA THR A 59 -10.26 -9.75 4.53
C THR A 59 -9.11 -9.02 3.85
N PHE A 60 -7.92 -9.15 4.42
CA PHE A 60 -6.69 -8.59 3.86
C PHE A 60 -5.74 -9.73 3.48
N ASN A 61 -4.85 -9.48 2.52
CA ASN A 61 -3.86 -10.44 2.07
C ASN A 61 -2.58 -10.35 2.91
N SER A 62 -2.10 -9.15 3.19
CA SER A 62 -0.84 -8.93 3.91
C SER A 62 -0.88 -7.66 4.78
N VAL A 63 -0.10 -7.67 5.86
CA VAL A 63 0.22 -6.46 6.64
C VAL A 63 1.63 -6.01 6.28
N ILE A 64 1.74 -4.77 5.85
CA ILE A 64 3.02 -4.13 5.53
C ILE A 64 3.42 -3.26 6.71
N HIS A 65 4.58 -3.57 7.29
CA HIS A 65 5.17 -2.81 8.38
C HIS A 65 6.12 -1.76 7.81
N LEU A 66 5.89 -0.51 8.20
CA LEU A 66 6.58 0.67 7.72
C LEU A 66 7.30 1.39 8.86
N ASN A 67 8.28 2.21 8.52
CA ASN A 67 8.95 3.06 9.50
C ASN A 67 7.95 4.06 10.10
N LYS A 68 8.14 4.42 11.37
CA LYS A 68 7.26 5.39 12.07
C LYS A 68 7.24 6.77 11.40
N ASN A 69 8.31 7.14 10.69
CA ASN A 69 8.44 8.42 10.01
C ASN A 69 7.75 8.44 8.63
N THR A 70 7.25 7.29 8.15
CA THR A 70 6.52 7.21 6.89
C THR A 70 5.16 7.89 7.06
N GLY A 71 4.86 8.87 6.20
CA GLY A 71 3.58 9.57 6.20
C GLY A 71 2.38 8.64 5.94
N PRO A 72 1.15 9.09 6.27
CA PRO A 72 -0.04 8.31 6.02
C PRO A 72 -0.23 8.05 4.52
N ILE A 73 -0.67 6.83 4.21
CA ILE A 73 -1.06 6.43 2.86
C ILE A 73 -2.58 6.27 2.85
N GLU A 74 -3.23 6.91 1.88
CA GLU A 74 -4.68 6.96 1.78
C GLU A 74 -5.28 5.58 1.47
N VAL A 75 -6.43 5.31 2.09
CA VAL A 75 -7.25 4.12 1.80
C VAL A 75 -7.78 4.23 0.38
N GLY A 76 -7.78 3.11 -0.35
CA GLY A 76 -8.19 3.05 -1.75
C GLY A 76 -7.04 3.27 -2.75
N LYS A 77 -5.86 3.75 -2.33
CA LYS A 77 -4.71 3.86 -3.21
C LYS A 77 -4.14 2.48 -3.56
N GLU A 78 -3.71 2.32 -4.81
CA GLU A 78 -2.98 1.13 -5.23
C GLU A 78 -1.52 1.21 -4.79
N VAL A 79 -1.03 0.13 -4.19
CA VAL A 79 0.34 0.01 -3.72
C VAL A 79 1.00 -1.25 -4.26
N ILE A 80 2.32 -1.15 -4.42
CA ILE A 80 3.18 -2.21 -4.91
C ILE A 80 4.32 -2.41 -3.93
N ILE A 81 4.55 -3.67 -3.58
CA ILE A 81 5.70 -4.10 -2.78
C ILE A 81 6.64 -4.82 -3.74
N SER A 82 7.85 -4.27 -3.93
CA SER A 82 8.90 -4.85 -4.76
C SER A 82 10.03 -5.41 -3.92
N ASN A 83 10.72 -6.42 -4.47
CA ASN A 83 11.98 -6.92 -3.93
C ASN A 83 13.19 -6.05 -4.30
N ASP A 84 13.03 -5.14 -5.25
CA ASP A 84 14.08 -4.21 -5.69
C ASP A 84 13.69 -2.74 -5.48
N LEU A 85 14.70 -1.87 -5.60
CA LEU A 85 14.56 -0.41 -5.48
C LEU A 85 13.92 0.24 -6.72
N GLU A 86 13.79 -0.48 -7.83
CA GLU A 86 13.31 0.04 -9.11
C GLU A 86 11.80 -0.20 -9.30
N GLY A 87 11.19 -1.07 -8.50
CA GLY A 87 9.79 -1.45 -8.60
C GLY A 87 9.53 -2.58 -9.62
N ASN A 88 10.56 -3.21 -10.19
CA ASN A 88 10.44 -4.17 -11.28
C ASN A 88 10.07 -5.58 -10.78
N ALA A 89 10.65 -6.01 -9.66
CA ALA A 89 10.42 -7.31 -9.04
C ALA A 89 9.21 -7.27 -8.09
N VAL A 90 8.01 -7.09 -8.67
CA VAL A 90 6.75 -7.04 -7.93
C VAL A 90 6.50 -8.33 -7.15
N ARG A 91 6.33 -8.19 -5.83
CA ARG A 91 6.00 -9.27 -4.90
C ARG A 91 4.52 -9.26 -4.53
N ILE A 92 3.99 -8.08 -4.23
CA ILE A 92 2.58 -7.88 -3.88
C ILE A 92 2.10 -6.66 -4.62
N LYS A 93 0.86 -6.75 -5.11
CA LYS A 93 0.09 -5.61 -5.59
C LYS A 93 -1.25 -5.65 -4.88
N GLY A 94 -1.70 -4.52 -4.35
CA GLY A 94 -2.94 -4.47 -3.59
C GLY A 94 -3.46 -3.05 -3.38
N ILE A 95 -4.69 -2.95 -2.90
CA ILE A 95 -5.33 -1.69 -2.54
C ILE A 95 -5.17 -1.48 -1.05
N VAL A 96 -4.86 -0.26 -0.62
CA VAL A 96 -4.80 0.07 0.80
C VAL A 96 -6.19 -0.05 1.41
N LEU A 97 -6.36 -1.01 2.32
CA LEU A 97 -7.59 -1.23 3.08
C LEU A 97 -7.61 -0.40 4.36
N ARG A 98 -6.45 -0.22 4.99
CA ARG A 98 -6.30 0.54 6.22
C ARG A 98 -4.85 0.98 6.42
N PHE A 99 -4.68 2.17 6.98
CA PHE A 99 -3.41 2.64 7.54
C PHE A 99 -3.57 2.92 9.03
N SER A 100 -2.57 2.51 9.83
CA SER A 100 -2.50 2.81 11.26
C SER A 100 -1.10 3.30 11.58
N GLN A 101 -1.02 4.52 12.11
CA GLN A 101 0.21 4.99 12.74
C GLN A 101 0.43 4.24 14.05
N GLY A 102 1.66 3.80 14.28
CA GLY A 102 2.04 3.09 15.50
C GLY A 102 3.25 3.75 16.15
N LEU A 103 3.51 3.39 17.42
CA LEU A 103 4.61 3.96 18.19
C LEU A 103 5.99 3.55 17.64
N LEU A 104 6.11 2.29 17.19
CA LEU A 104 7.36 1.73 16.67
C LEU A 104 7.34 1.62 15.14
N HIS A 105 6.23 1.14 14.59
CA HIS A 105 6.05 0.91 13.16
C HIS A 105 4.63 1.30 12.77
N ASN A 106 4.52 1.86 11.57
CA ASN A 106 3.22 2.08 10.94
C ASN A 106 2.79 0.77 10.27
N ARG A 107 1.49 0.53 10.21
CA ARG A 107 0.92 -0.68 9.62
C ARG A 107 -0.02 -0.30 8.50
N LEU A 108 0.17 -0.96 7.36
CA LEU A 108 -0.65 -0.82 6.17
C LEU A 108 -1.24 -2.19 5.85
N TRP A 109 -2.55 -2.29 5.74
CA TRP A 109 -3.22 -3.52 5.35
C TRP A 109 -3.59 -3.43 3.88
N VAL A 110 -3.24 -4.49 3.15
CA VAL A 110 -3.46 -4.68 1.71
C VAL A 110 -4.08 -6.04 1.43
#